data_AF-A0A558AMC8-F1
#
_entry.id   AF-A0A558AMC8-F1
#
_cell.length_a   1.000
_cell.length_b   1.000
_cell.length_c   1.000
_cell.angle_alpha   90.00
_cell.angle_beta   90.00
_cell.angle_gamma   90.00
#
_symmetry.space_group_name_H-M   'P 1'
#
loop_
_entity.id
_entity.type
_entity.pdbx_description
1 polymer ?
#
loop_
_entity_poly.entity_id
_entity_poly.type
_entity_poly.pdbx_seq_one_letter_code
_entity_poly.pdbx_strand_id
1 'polypeptide(L)'
;MDIETDTETDTQTHTAPGRTGTHPLDAQFHAVERRLVRELRLPAEKVHELVAAERARFAGARVQTFVPILVERAVRTHLSDPRRR
;
A
#
# COMPACT_ATOMS: atom_id res chain seq x y z
N MET A 1 -11.76 41.57 -40.93
CA MET A 1 -11.83 40.10 -41.03
C MET A 1 -10.50 39.58 -40.54
N ASP A 2 -10.57 38.66 -39.59
CA ASP A 2 -9.49 37.84 -39.02
C ASP A 2 -8.42 38.57 -38.18
N ILE A 3 -8.59 38.55 -36.84
CA ILE A 3 -7.49 38.37 -35.89
C ILE A 3 -7.97 37.46 -34.74
N GLU A 4 -7.54 36.21 -34.88
CA GLU A 4 -7.08 35.22 -33.89
C GLU A 4 -7.54 35.28 -32.43
N THR A 5 -8.06 34.12 -32.01
CA THR A 5 -8.33 33.70 -30.64
C THR A 5 -7.04 33.39 -29.91
N ASP A 6 -6.65 34.22 -28.94
CA ASP A 6 -5.71 33.82 -27.89
C ASP A 6 -6.51 33.51 -26.61
N THR A 7 -7.01 32.28 -26.55
CA THR A 7 -7.32 31.64 -25.27
C THR A 7 -5.99 31.33 -24.60
N GLU A 8 -5.49 32.27 -23.80
CA GLU A 8 -4.35 32.05 -22.92
C GLU A 8 -4.75 30.98 -21.90
N THR A 9 -4.48 29.74 -22.27
CA THR A 9 -4.62 28.59 -21.38
C THR A 9 -3.43 28.67 -20.45
N ASP A 10 -3.68 29.29 -19.30
CA ASP A 10 -2.81 29.30 -18.12
C ASP A 10 -2.54 27.84 -17.73
N THR A 11 -1.57 27.24 -18.42
CA THR A 11 -1.16 25.86 -18.20
C THR A 11 -0.29 25.94 -16.97
N GLN A 12 -0.95 25.89 -15.81
CA GLN A 12 -0.33 25.89 -14.50
C GLN A 12 0.61 24.69 -14.41
N THR A 13 1.84 24.88 -14.87
CA THR A 13 2.95 23.95 -14.77
C THR A 13 3.37 23.96 -13.30
N HIS A 14 2.64 23.21 -12.49
CA HIS A 14 2.98 23.00 -11.10
C HIS A 14 4.15 22.02 -11.01
N THR A 15 5.35 22.50 -11.32
CA THR A 15 6.60 21.83 -10.96
C THR A 15 7.02 22.31 -9.57
N ALA A 16 6.76 21.51 -8.55
CA ALA A 16 7.41 21.61 -7.24
C ALA A 16 7.22 20.30 -6.45
N PRO A 17 8.01 20.05 -5.39
CA PRO A 17 9.35 19.49 -5.42
C PRO A 17 9.42 18.15 -4.66
N GLY A 18 10.49 17.38 -4.87
CA GLY A 18 10.97 16.30 -3.99
C GLY A 18 9.97 15.64 -3.03
N ARG A 19 8.97 14.93 -3.56
CA ARG A 19 8.15 14.05 -2.73
C ARG A 19 9.01 12.82 -2.44
N THR A 20 9.61 12.73 -1.25
CA THR A 20 9.93 11.43 -0.64
C THR A 20 8.60 10.73 -0.40
N GLY A 21 7.96 10.31 -1.48
CA GLY A 21 6.65 9.71 -1.45
C GLY A 21 6.84 8.32 -0.88
N THR A 22 6.29 8.07 0.30
CA THR A 22 5.93 6.72 0.73
C THR A 22 5.40 6.00 -0.50
N HIS A 23 6.08 4.94 -0.96
CA HIS A 23 5.65 4.26 -2.18
C HIS A 23 4.18 3.86 -2.00
N PRO A 24 3.32 3.98 -3.03
CA PRO A 24 1.89 3.69 -2.89
C PRO A 24 1.61 2.31 -2.26
N LEU A 25 2.53 1.37 -2.47
CA LEU A 25 2.51 0.04 -1.87
C LEU A 25 2.78 0.04 -0.36
N ASP A 26 3.74 0.83 0.13
CA ASP A 26 4.05 0.93 1.55
C ASP A 26 2.90 1.58 2.33
N ALA A 27 2.22 2.58 1.73
CA ALA A 27 1.00 3.15 2.30
C ALA A 27 -0.13 2.11 2.40
N GLN A 28 -0.26 1.23 1.40
CA GLN A 28 -1.22 0.12 1.45
C GLN A 28 -0.88 -0.90 2.53
N PHE A 29 0.40 -1.23 2.72
CA PHE A 29 0.81 -2.12 3.81
C PHE A 29 0.53 -1.53 5.19
N HIS A 30 0.79 -0.24 5.40
CA HIS A 30 0.42 0.42 6.66
C HIS A 30 -1.08 0.42 6.91
N ALA A 31 -1.91 0.58 5.87
CA ALA A 31 -3.36 0.47 6.01
C ALA A 31 -3.79 -0.96 6.42
N VAL A 32 -3.16 -1.99 5.83
CA VAL A 32 -3.38 -3.40 6.19
C VAL A 32 -2.97 -3.66 7.64
N GLU A 33 -1.77 -3.25 8.05
CA GLU A 33 -1.28 -3.41 9.43
C GLU A 33 -2.23 -2.76 10.44
N ARG A 34 -2.62 -1.50 10.22
CA ARG A 34 -3.57 -0.80 11.11
C ARG A 34 -4.90 -1.52 11.25
N ARG A 35 -5.43 -2.07 10.15
CA ARG A 35 -6.68 -2.85 10.18
C ARG A 35 -6.49 -4.14 10.98
N LEU A 36 -5.40 -4.86 10.75
CA LEU A 36 -5.09 -6.11 11.46
C LEU A 36 -4.86 -5.88 12.96
N VAL A 37 -4.16 -4.80 13.35
CA VAL A 37 -4.00 -4.42 14.77
C VAL A 37 -5.35 -4.23 15.45
N ARG A 38 -6.25 -3.50 14.80
CA ARG A 38 -7.59 -3.23 15.35
C ARG A 38 -8.45 -4.50 15.46
N GLU A 39 -8.40 -5.36 14.46
CA GLU A 39 -9.24 -6.57 14.39
C GLU A 39 -8.73 -7.70 15.28
N LEU A 40 -7.41 -7.92 15.31
CA LEU A 40 -6.80 -9.04 16.01
C LEU A 40 -6.45 -8.72 17.46
N ARG A 41 -6.50 -7.43 17.86
CA ARG A 41 -6.08 -6.95 19.18
C ARG A 41 -4.66 -7.40 19.58
N LEU A 42 -3.79 -7.58 18.57
CA LEU A 42 -2.37 -7.90 18.76
C LEU A 42 -1.54 -6.62 18.83
N PRO A 43 -0.36 -6.66 19.50
CA PRO A 43 0.60 -5.57 19.45
C PRO A 43 0.99 -5.24 17.99
N ALA A 44 1.18 -3.95 17.70
CA ALA A 44 1.55 -3.48 16.36
C ALA A 44 2.83 -4.14 15.83
N GLU A 45 3.82 -4.31 16.71
CA GLU A 45 5.07 -5.02 16.40
C GLU A 45 4.80 -6.46 15.93
N LYS A 46 3.91 -7.18 16.61
CA LYS A 46 3.59 -8.56 16.22
C LYS A 46 2.86 -8.64 14.88
N VAL A 47 1.97 -7.69 14.61
CA VAL A 47 1.30 -7.59 13.31
C VAL A 47 2.30 -7.25 12.21
N HIS A 48 3.23 -6.33 12.48
CA HIS A 48 4.29 -5.97 11.53
C HIS A 48 5.17 -7.17 11.17
N GLU A 49 5.61 -7.97 12.15
CA GLU A 49 6.36 -9.20 11.89
C GLU A 49 5.61 -10.18 10.98
N LEU A 50 4.32 -10.42 11.26
CA LEU A 50 3.49 -11.33 10.46
C LEU A 50 3.30 -10.81 9.03
N VAL A 51 3.02 -9.52 8.87
CA VAL A 51 2.87 -8.88 7.56
C VAL A 51 4.20 -8.91 6.80
N ALA A 52 5.33 -8.64 7.46
CA ALA A 52 6.66 -8.68 6.85
C ALA A 52 7.03 -10.09 6.38
N ALA A 53 6.77 -11.11 7.21
CA ALA A 53 7.02 -12.51 6.87
C ALA A 53 6.20 -12.96 5.64
N GLU A 54 4.93 -12.57 5.55
CA GLU A 54 4.11 -12.88 4.39
C GLU A 54 4.48 -12.04 3.16
N ARG A 55 4.80 -10.75 3.33
CA ARG A 55 5.27 -9.88 2.25
C ARG A 55 6.54 -10.42 1.60
N ALA A 56 7.48 -10.96 2.39
CA ALA A 56 8.72 -11.53 1.89
C ALA A 56 8.47 -12.68 0.88
N ARG A 57 7.38 -13.43 1.02
CA ARG A 57 6.99 -14.49 0.07
C ARG A 57 6.64 -13.96 -1.32
N PHE A 58 6.28 -12.69 -1.41
CA PHE A 58 5.94 -12.01 -2.65
C PHE A 58 7.04 -11.08 -3.17
N ALA A 59 8.26 -11.11 -2.58
CA ALA A 59 9.35 -10.22 -2.97
C ALA A 59 9.71 -10.30 -4.47
N GLY A 60 9.53 -11.47 -5.09
CA GLY A 60 9.76 -11.69 -6.53
C GLY A 60 8.52 -11.52 -7.43
N ALA A 61 7.37 -11.09 -6.89
CA ALA A 61 6.14 -10.99 -7.67
C ALA A 61 6.21 -9.87 -8.71
N ARG A 62 5.95 -10.20 -9.98
CA ARG A 62 5.91 -9.22 -11.08
C ARG A 62 4.75 -8.22 -10.95
N VAL A 63 3.66 -8.62 -10.28
CA VAL A 63 2.47 -7.79 -10.07
C VAL A 63 2.34 -7.51 -8.58
N GLN A 64 2.68 -6.29 -8.19
CA GLN A 64 2.69 -5.87 -6.77
C GLN A 64 1.33 -5.33 -6.28
N THR A 65 0.45 -4.91 -7.19
CA THR A 65 -0.83 -4.26 -6.88
C THR A 65 -1.76 -5.12 -6.00
N PHE A 66 -1.69 -6.45 -6.14
CA PHE A 66 -2.53 -7.38 -5.37
C PHE A 66 -1.82 -7.94 -4.13
N VAL A 67 -0.55 -7.65 -3.92
CA VAL A 67 0.21 -8.23 -2.80
C VAL A 67 -0.37 -7.83 -1.44
N PRO A 68 -0.81 -6.58 -1.18
CA PRO A 68 -1.36 -6.22 0.12
C PRO A 68 -2.59 -7.04 0.53
N ILE A 69 -3.52 -7.28 -0.40
CA ILE A 69 -4.72 -8.09 -0.12
C ILE A 69 -4.37 -9.57 0.07
N LEU A 70 -3.38 -10.09 -0.66
CA LEU A 70 -2.91 -11.47 -0.50
C LEU A 70 -2.21 -11.67 0.85
N VAL A 71 -1.35 -10.72 1.24
CA VAL A 71 -0.66 -10.73 2.53
C VAL A 71 -1.65 -10.67 3.68
N GLU A 72 -2.62 -9.76 3.64
CA GLU A 72 -3.66 -9.69 4.66
C GLU A 72 -4.42 -11.02 4.81
N ARG A 73 -4.84 -11.61 3.68
CA ARG A 73 -5.54 -12.91 3.70
C ARG A 73 -4.67 -14.01 4.30
N ALA A 74 -3.40 -14.07 3.93
CA ALA A 74 -2.47 -15.05 4.46
C ALA A 74 -2.30 -14.91 5.98
N VAL A 75 -2.11 -13.68 6.50
CA VAL A 75 -2.02 -13.43 7.95
C VAL A 75 -3.29 -13.91 8.67
N ARG A 76 -4.47 -13.59 8.13
CA ARG A 76 -5.74 -14.05 8.71
C ARG A 76 -5.85 -15.58 8.72
N THR A 77 -5.49 -16.25 7.62
CA THR A 77 -5.49 -17.71 7.55
C THR A 77 -4.56 -18.35 8.57
N HIS A 78 -3.33 -17.86 8.74
CA HIS A 78 -2.38 -18.39 9.74
C HIS A 78 -2.94 -18.35 11.16
N LEU A 79 -3.64 -17.27 11.52
CA LEU A 79 -4.17 -17.12 12.87
C LEU A 79 -5.45 -17.92 13.12
N SER A 80 -6.15 -18.26 12.04
CA SER A 80 -7.40 -19.03 12.05
C SER A 80 -7.16 -20.53 11.95
N ASP A 81 -5.98 -20.97 11.50
CA ASP A 81 -5.61 -22.37 11.37
C ASP A 81 -5.10 -22.92 12.72
N PRO A 82 -5.87 -23.77 13.42
CA PRO A 82 -5.45 -24.36 14.68
C PRO A 82 -4.26 -25.32 14.51
N ARG A 83 -3.92 -25.77 13.29
CA ARG A 83 -2.79 -26.66 13.01
C ARG A 83 -1.46 -25.93 12.87
N ARG A 84 -1.47 -24.59 12.87
CA ARG A 84 -0.29 -23.72 12.72
C ARG A 84 0.08 -22.97 14.01
N ARG A 85 -0.67 -23.15 15.10
CA ARG A 85 -0.39 -22.54 16.41
C ARG A 85 0.48 -23.44 17.29
#